data_AF-A0A643EWC7-F1
#
_entry.id   AF-A0A643EWC7-F1
#
_cell.length_a   1.000
_cell.length_b   1.000
_cell.length_c   1.000
_cell.angle_alpha   90.00
_cell.angle_beta   90.00
_cell.angle_gamma   90.00
#
_symmetry.space_group_name_H-M   'P 1'
#
loop_
_entity.id
_entity.type
_entity.pdbx_description
1 polymer ?
#
loop_
_entity_poly.entity_id
_entity_poly.type
_entity_poly.pdbx_seq_one_letter_code
_entity_poly.pdbx_strand_id
1 'polypeptide(L)'
;MMRKLAVILSTIVLAYSVPAKADRLVCSQSEHLRYMKMVGEVGEMGIDRDPVGEDVAAFERLTAAYETLNPKGPKTSLFVAYVPTGQIYSKVCAQERCTMEEMAAPEQSCLIDHMNQCSYIALRFRGEEFCLLRSPQN
;
A
#
# COMPACT_ATOMS: atom_id res chain seq x y z
N MET A 1 -44.94 -7.86 54.51
CA MET A 1 -43.53 -8.22 54.25
C MET A 1 -43.37 -8.35 52.73
N MET A 2 -42.96 -7.29 52.04
CA MET A 2 -42.81 -7.27 50.57
C MET A 2 -41.33 -7.09 50.22
N ARG A 3 -40.74 -8.12 49.61
CA ARG A 3 -39.35 -8.19 49.18
C ARG A 3 -39.18 -7.34 47.90
N LYS A 4 -38.33 -6.32 47.94
CA LYS A 4 -37.92 -5.54 46.76
C LYS A 4 -37.02 -6.43 45.90
N LEU A 5 -37.45 -6.79 44.70
CA LEU A 5 -36.59 -7.40 43.68
C LEU A 5 -35.83 -6.26 42.96
N ALA A 6 -34.53 -6.18 43.20
CA ALA A 6 -33.62 -5.35 42.42
C ALA A 6 -33.26 -6.11 41.13
N VAL A 7 -33.71 -5.61 39.99
CA VAL A 7 -33.30 -6.10 38.67
C VAL A 7 -32.04 -5.33 38.27
N ILE A 8 -30.91 -6.02 38.25
CA ILE A 8 -29.64 -5.47 37.75
C ILE A 8 -29.66 -5.66 36.23
N LEU A 9 -29.92 -4.58 35.48
CA LEU A 9 -29.72 -4.54 34.04
C LEU A 9 -28.22 -4.44 33.75
N SER A 10 -27.59 -5.56 33.44
CA SER A 10 -26.25 -5.58 32.85
C SER A 10 -26.34 -5.09 31.40
N THR A 11 -25.87 -3.88 31.14
CA THR A 11 -25.68 -3.36 29.78
C THR A 11 -24.54 -4.11 29.11
N ILE A 12 -24.87 -5.03 28.20
CA ILE A 12 -23.90 -5.59 27.26
C ILE A 12 -23.59 -4.48 26.25
N VAL A 13 -22.48 -3.79 26.44
CA VAL A 13 -21.94 -2.86 25.43
C VAL A 13 -21.37 -3.73 24.32
N LEU A 14 -22.15 -3.96 23.26
CA LEU A 14 -21.60 -4.40 21.98
C LEU A 14 -20.68 -3.28 21.47
N ALA A 15 -19.39 -3.41 21.74
CA ALA A 15 -18.38 -2.62 21.06
C ALA A 15 -18.35 -3.07 19.60
N TYR A 16 -19.15 -2.42 18.75
CA TYR A 16 -18.90 -2.43 17.32
C TYR A 16 -17.57 -1.72 17.09
N SER A 17 -16.49 -2.51 17.05
CA SER A 17 -15.23 -2.06 16.47
C SER A 17 -15.50 -1.81 14.99
N VAL A 18 -15.85 -0.57 14.64
CA VAL A 18 -15.66 -0.09 13.27
C VAL A 18 -14.17 -0.31 13.03
N PRO A 19 -13.76 -1.22 12.12
CA PRO A 19 -12.36 -1.34 11.80
C PRO A 19 -11.94 0.07 11.36
N ALA A 20 -11.02 0.68 12.12
CA ALA A 20 -10.37 1.88 11.66
C ALA A 20 -9.95 1.58 10.22
N LYS A 21 -10.47 2.34 9.25
CA LYS A 21 -9.97 2.27 7.88
C LYS A 21 -8.45 2.31 8.04
N ALA A 22 -7.77 1.20 7.73
CA ALA A 22 -6.34 1.27 7.52
C ALA A 22 -6.14 2.46 6.56
N ASP A 23 -5.17 3.32 6.84
CA ASP A 23 -4.90 4.50 6.02
C ASP A 23 -4.80 4.04 4.57
N ARG A 24 -5.88 4.28 3.81
CA ARG A 24 -6.05 3.70 2.48
C ARG A 24 -5.00 4.32 1.59
N LEU A 25 -4.36 3.53 0.73
CA LEU A 25 -3.37 4.06 -0.20
C LEU A 25 -4.02 5.12 -1.10
N VAL A 26 -3.50 6.35 -1.08
CA VAL A 26 -4.07 7.47 -1.82
C VAL A 26 -3.43 7.58 -3.21
N CYS A 27 -4.20 7.25 -4.25
CA CYS A 27 -3.75 7.23 -5.65
C CYS A 27 -4.21 8.43 -6.48
N SER A 28 -4.02 9.65 -5.96
CA SER A 28 -4.41 10.87 -6.67
C SER A 28 -3.27 11.44 -7.53
N GLN A 29 -3.62 12.29 -8.50
CA GLN A 29 -2.61 13.01 -9.29
C GLN A 29 -1.74 13.93 -8.42
N SER A 30 -2.32 14.58 -7.41
CA SER A 30 -1.58 15.47 -6.51
C SER A 30 -0.56 14.70 -5.67
N GLU A 31 -0.90 13.50 -5.20
CA GLU A 31 0.03 12.64 -4.46
C GLU A 31 1.19 12.15 -5.34
N HIS A 32 0.89 11.79 -6.58
CA HIS A 32 1.95 11.44 -7.53
C HIS A 32 2.89 12.63 -7.82
N LEU A 33 2.35 13.83 -8.04
CA LEU A 33 3.18 15.02 -8.24
C LEU A 33 4.01 15.37 -6.99
N ARG A 34 3.51 15.06 -5.79
CA ARG A 34 4.27 15.20 -4.54
C ARG A 34 5.48 14.26 -4.53
N TYR A 35 5.28 13.00 -4.89
CA TYR A 35 6.38 12.05 -5.08
C TYR A 35 7.38 12.50 -6.16
N MET A 36 6.91 12.98 -7.31
CA MET A 36 7.79 13.40 -8.41
C MET A 36 8.72 14.56 -8.01
N LYS A 37 8.31 15.42 -7.07
CA LYS A 37 9.18 16.49 -6.53
C LYS A 37 10.34 15.97 -5.69
N MET A 38 10.22 14.77 -5.13
CA MET A 38 11.21 14.14 -4.25
C MET A 38 11.83 12.87 -4.84
N VAL A 39 11.58 12.56 -6.12
CA VAL A 39 12.06 11.33 -6.75
C VAL A 39 13.58 11.17 -6.66
N GLY A 40 14.30 12.29 -6.76
CA GLY A 40 15.76 12.33 -6.61
C GLY A 40 16.23 12.19 -5.16
N GLU A 41 15.38 12.26 -4.15
CA GLU A 41 15.73 11.92 -2.75
C GLU A 41 15.46 10.45 -2.46
N VAL A 42 14.39 9.90 -3.06
CA VAL A 42 13.95 8.52 -2.89
C VAL A 42 14.99 7.53 -3.43
N GLY A 43 15.56 7.79 -4.60
CA GLY A 43 16.54 6.89 -5.18
C GLY A 43 17.20 7.37 -6.46
N GLU A 44 17.98 6.48 -7.07
CA GLU A 44 18.74 6.75 -8.30
C GLU A 44 17.89 6.63 -9.59
N MET A 45 16.68 6.08 -9.50
CA MET A 45 15.71 6.02 -10.61
C MET A 45 14.35 6.59 -10.19
N GLY A 46 13.60 7.07 -11.17
CA GLY A 46 12.19 7.43 -10.98
C GLY A 46 11.28 6.33 -11.48
N ILE A 47 10.17 6.13 -10.77
CA ILE A 47 9.09 5.22 -11.13
C ILE A 47 7.85 6.04 -11.47
N ASP A 48 7.36 5.97 -12.71
CA ASP A 48 6.13 6.63 -13.13
C ASP A 48 4.89 5.82 -12.70
N ARG A 49 3.69 6.40 -12.84
CA ARG A 49 2.44 5.70 -12.58
C ARG A 49 2.16 4.62 -13.61
N ASP A 50 1.88 3.42 -13.12
CA ASP A 50 1.50 2.28 -13.93
C ASP A 50 0.03 2.38 -14.40
N PRO A 51 -0.24 2.25 -15.72
CA PRO A 51 -1.59 2.28 -16.26
C PRO A 51 -2.45 1.06 -15.89
N VAL A 52 -1.88 -0.03 -15.35
CA VAL A 52 -2.66 -1.19 -14.84
C VAL A 52 -3.75 -0.76 -13.86
N GLY A 53 -3.52 0.32 -13.10
CA GLY A 53 -4.52 0.84 -12.18
C GLY A 53 -5.76 1.44 -12.88
N GLU A 54 -5.77 1.65 -14.19
CA GLU A 54 -6.97 2.10 -14.91
C GLU A 54 -8.05 1.00 -14.97
N ASP A 55 -7.66 -0.29 -14.87
CA ASP A 55 -8.58 -1.39 -14.63
C ASP A 55 -9.00 -1.40 -13.15
N VAL A 56 -10.27 -1.13 -12.89
CA VAL A 56 -10.86 -1.09 -11.54
C VAL A 56 -10.59 -2.39 -10.76
N ALA A 57 -10.76 -3.55 -11.39
CA ALA A 57 -10.60 -4.83 -10.70
C ALA A 57 -9.14 -5.11 -10.35
N ALA A 58 -8.22 -4.73 -11.25
CA ALA A 58 -6.79 -4.80 -10.95
C ALA A 58 -6.42 -3.81 -9.84
N PHE A 59 -6.86 -2.55 -9.95
CA PHE A 59 -6.59 -1.51 -8.94
C PHE A 59 -7.03 -1.93 -7.53
N GLU A 60 -8.27 -2.40 -7.38
CA GLU A 60 -8.80 -2.84 -6.09
C GLU A 60 -8.03 -4.03 -5.53
N ARG A 61 -7.72 -5.03 -6.37
CA ARG A 61 -6.93 -6.19 -5.95
C ARG A 61 -5.54 -5.79 -5.45
N LEU A 62 -4.85 -4.94 -6.19
CA LEU A 62 -3.46 -4.57 -5.90
C LEU A 62 -3.35 -3.64 -4.70
N THR A 63 -4.26 -2.67 -4.57
CA THR A 63 -4.32 -1.78 -3.40
C THR A 63 -4.69 -2.56 -2.13
N ALA A 64 -5.68 -3.46 -2.20
CA ALA A 64 -6.04 -4.30 -1.06
C ALA A 64 -4.90 -5.26 -0.64
N ALA A 65 -4.17 -5.83 -1.62
CA ALA A 65 -3.01 -6.67 -1.34
C ALA A 65 -1.90 -5.89 -0.62
N TYR A 66 -1.62 -4.67 -1.07
CA TYR A 66 -0.66 -3.77 -0.40
C TYR A 66 -1.11 -3.40 1.03
N GLU A 67 -2.38 -2.99 1.19
CA GLU A 67 -2.92 -2.57 2.48
C GLU A 67 -2.93 -3.71 3.51
N THR A 68 -3.10 -4.95 3.07
CA THR A 68 -3.02 -6.15 3.93
C THR A 68 -1.61 -6.35 4.51
N LEU A 69 -0.56 -5.94 3.79
CA LEU A 69 0.81 -5.98 4.31
C LEU A 69 1.04 -4.99 5.44
N ASN A 70 0.24 -3.90 5.47
CA ASN A 70 0.30 -2.83 6.47
C ASN A 70 1.74 -2.38 6.78
N PRO A 71 2.55 -2.04 5.75
CA PRO A 71 3.96 -1.77 5.94
C PRO A 71 4.20 -0.58 6.88
N LYS A 72 5.24 -0.65 7.71
CA LYS A 72 5.57 0.35 8.73
C LYS A 72 7.05 0.73 8.70
N GLY A 73 7.34 1.84 9.36
CA GLY A 73 8.70 2.33 9.59
C GLY A 73 9.13 3.41 8.60
N PRO A 74 10.29 4.03 8.87
CA PRO A 74 10.78 5.19 8.13
C PRO A 74 11.62 4.82 6.90
N LYS A 75 12.07 3.56 6.82
CA LYS A 75 12.94 3.10 5.73
C LYS A 75 12.22 3.17 4.39
N THR A 76 12.99 3.52 3.37
CA THR A 76 12.49 3.52 2.00
C THR A 76 12.24 2.09 1.56
N SER A 77 11.05 1.84 1.04
CA SER A 77 10.68 0.52 0.54
C SER A 77 9.80 0.59 -0.70
N LEU A 78 10.03 -0.35 -1.61
CA LEU A 78 9.35 -0.45 -2.89
C LEU A 78 8.52 -1.72 -2.92
N PHE A 79 7.35 -1.64 -3.53
CA PHE A 79 6.39 -2.72 -3.60
C PHE A 79 5.93 -2.90 -5.05
N VAL A 80 6.18 -4.10 -5.57
CA VAL A 80 5.73 -4.57 -6.89
C VAL A 80 4.72 -5.69 -6.66
N ALA A 81 3.71 -5.79 -7.50
CA ALA A 81 2.78 -6.90 -7.48
C ALA A 81 2.74 -7.63 -8.82
N TYR A 82 2.58 -8.94 -8.75
CA TYR A 82 2.11 -9.72 -9.89
C TYR A 82 0.61 -9.44 -10.08
N VAL A 83 0.27 -8.76 -11.18
CA VAL A 83 -1.05 -8.17 -11.41
C VAL A 83 -2.20 -9.15 -11.31
N PRO A 84 -2.14 -10.39 -11.86
CA PRO A 84 -3.26 -11.33 -11.82
C PRO A 84 -3.66 -11.78 -10.42
N THR A 85 -2.72 -11.93 -9.49
CA THR A 85 -3.00 -12.48 -8.15
C THR A 85 -2.88 -11.45 -7.03
N GLY A 86 -2.16 -10.34 -7.26
CA GLY A 86 -1.79 -9.40 -6.22
C GLY A 86 -0.63 -9.87 -5.33
N GLN A 87 0.10 -10.93 -5.72
CA GLN A 87 1.29 -11.37 -4.97
C GLN A 87 2.33 -10.24 -4.92
N ILE A 88 2.70 -9.81 -3.71
CA ILE A 88 3.61 -8.69 -3.51
C ILE A 88 5.07 -9.15 -3.38
N TYR A 89 5.93 -8.45 -4.09
CA TYR A 89 7.38 -8.48 -4.00
C TYR A 89 7.83 -7.13 -3.45
N SER A 90 8.76 -7.13 -2.49
CA SER A 90 9.18 -5.90 -1.85
C SER A 90 10.68 -5.83 -1.63
N LYS A 91 11.22 -4.61 -1.64
CA LYS A 91 12.59 -4.33 -1.26
C LYS A 91 12.61 -3.18 -0.29
N VAL A 92 13.31 -3.37 0.83
CA VAL A 92 13.69 -2.28 1.75
C VAL A 92 15.11 -1.89 1.41
N CYS A 93 15.34 -0.60 1.20
CA CYS A 93 16.66 -0.08 0.86
C CYS A 93 17.57 -0.07 2.10
N ALA A 94 18.86 -0.31 1.88
CA ALA A 94 19.85 -0.32 2.96
C ALA A 94 20.03 1.08 3.56
N GLN A 95 19.95 2.11 2.71
CA GLN A 95 20.01 3.53 3.08
C GLN A 95 18.67 4.21 2.79
N GLU A 96 18.54 5.47 3.19
CA GLU A 96 17.34 6.27 2.88
C GLU A 96 17.15 6.44 1.37
N ARG A 97 18.21 6.81 0.64
CA ARG A 97 18.20 6.85 -0.82
C ARG A 97 18.53 5.47 -1.37
N CYS A 98 17.63 4.90 -2.16
CA CYS A 98 17.82 3.60 -2.80
C CYS A 98 18.79 3.69 -3.99
N THR A 99 19.62 2.66 -4.15
CA THR A 99 20.38 2.48 -5.39
C THR A 99 19.45 2.02 -6.53
N MET A 100 19.90 2.17 -7.78
CA MET A 100 19.14 1.68 -8.93
C MET A 100 18.85 0.17 -8.83
N GLU A 101 19.81 -0.62 -8.35
CA GLU A 101 19.64 -2.07 -8.14
C GLU A 101 18.56 -2.37 -7.09
N GLU A 102 18.56 -1.66 -5.97
CA GLU A 102 17.53 -1.83 -4.94
C GLU A 102 16.14 -1.44 -5.45
N MET A 103 16.04 -0.40 -6.27
CA MET A 103 14.76 0.01 -6.83
C MET A 103 14.20 -1.01 -7.82
N ALA A 104 15.04 -1.64 -8.64
CA ALA A 104 14.64 -2.65 -9.63
C ALA A 104 14.44 -4.06 -9.04
N ALA A 105 15.06 -4.37 -7.89
CA ALA A 105 15.04 -5.70 -7.27
C ALA A 105 13.64 -6.34 -7.09
N PRO A 106 12.59 -5.64 -6.60
CA PRO A 106 11.29 -6.26 -6.41
C PRO A 106 10.61 -6.60 -7.74
N GLU A 107 10.80 -5.78 -8.78
CA GLU A 107 10.30 -6.05 -10.13
C GLU A 107 11.04 -7.23 -10.76
N GLN A 108 12.37 -7.26 -10.66
CA GLN A 108 13.17 -8.40 -11.13
C GLN A 108 12.74 -9.71 -10.46
N SER A 109 12.49 -9.68 -9.15
CA SER A 109 12.01 -10.86 -8.41
C SER A 109 10.65 -11.33 -8.92
N CYS A 110 9.73 -10.42 -9.18
CA CYS A 110 8.42 -10.76 -9.77
C CYS A 110 8.57 -11.34 -11.18
N LEU A 111 9.43 -10.75 -12.02
CA LEU A 111 9.64 -11.18 -13.40
C LEU A 111 10.35 -12.53 -13.49
N ILE A 112 11.19 -12.89 -12.52
CA ILE A 112 11.79 -14.23 -12.43
C ILE A 112 10.70 -15.29 -12.22
N ASP A 113 9.71 -15.00 -11.38
CA ASP A 113 8.65 -15.96 -11.05
C ASP A 113 7.54 -16.02 -12.13
N HIS A 114 7.19 -14.88 -12.72
CA HIS A 114 5.97 -14.74 -13.55
C HIS A 114 6.20 -14.26 -14.99
N MET A 115 7.44 -13.95 -15.38
CA MET A 115 7.88 -13.48 -16.71
C MET A 115 7.31 -12.14 -17.21
N ASN A 116 6.12 -11.73 -16.76
CA ASN A 116 5.47 -10.46 -17.12
C ASN A 116 4.41 -10.05 -16.08
N GLN A 117 3.68 -8.97 -16.38
CA GLN A 117 2.56 -8.50 -15.55
C GLN A 117 2.97 -8.18 -14.11
N CYS A 118 4.13 -7.57 -13.97
CA CYS A 118 4.66 -7.05 -12.72
C CYS A 118 4.54 -5.53 -12.73
N SER A 119 3.89 -4.96 -11.70
CA SER A 119 3.60 -3.53 -11.63
C SER A 119 4.01 -2.95 -10.29
N TYR A 120 4.66 -1.79 -10.30
CA TYR A 120 4.92 -1.04 -9.07
C TYR A 120 3.59 -0.51 -8.52
N ILE A 121 3.31 -0.80 -7.25
CA ILE A 121 2.04 -0.45 -6.62
C ILE A 121 2.21 0.75 -5.71
N ALA A 122 3.26 0.73 -4.90
CA ALA A 122 3.50 1.74 -3.88
C ALA A 122 4.98 1.87 -3.56
N LEU A 123 5.31 3.03 -2.99
CA LEU A 123 6.60 3.34 -2.41
C LEU A 123 6.39 3.95 -1.03
N ARG A 124 7.22 3.56 -0.07
CA ARG A 124 7.32 4.24 1.22
C ARG A 124 8.61 5.03 1.29
N PHE A 125 8.54 6.24 1.83
CA PHE A 125 9.68 7.11 2.05
C PHE A 125 9.42 7.99 3.28
N ARG A 126 10.34 8.00 4.25
CA ARG A 126 10.23 8.76 5.52
C ARG A 126 8.91 8.53 6.29
N GLY A 127 8.37 7.32 6.18
CA GLY A 127 7.13 6.93 6.86
C GLY A 127 5.85 7.25 6.09
N GLU A 128 5.94 7.97 4.98
CA GLU A 128 4.83 8.28 4.08
C GLU A 128 4.67 7.22 2.99
N GLU A 129 3.46 7.12 2.42
CA GLU A 129 3.10 6.20 1.35
C GLU A 129 2.76 6.97 0.08
N PHE A 130 3.30 6.51 -1.05
CA PHE A 130 3.07 7.07 -2.37
C PHE A 130 2.55 5.99 -3.28
N CYS A 131 1.37 6.21 -3.84
CA CYS A 131 0.79 5.29 -4.82
C CYS A 131 1.46 5.45 -6.18
N LEU A 132 1.80 4.33 -6.79
CA LEU A 132 2.42 4.25 -8.12
C LEU A 132 1.45 3.68 -9.16
N LEU A 133 0.19 3.46 -8.81
CA LEU A 133 -0.87 3.15 -9.77
C LEU A 133 -1.54 4.43 -10.27
N ARG A 134 -1.90 4.45 -11.55
CA ARG A 134 -2.89 5.41 -12.04
C ARG A 134 -4.26 4.98 -11.56
N SER A 135 -4.94 5.79 -10.74
CA SER A 135 -6.32 5.49 -10.32
C SER A 135 -7.23 5.35 -11.53
N PRO A 136 -8.26 4.46 -11.47
CA PRO A 136 -9.33 4.46 -12.44
C PRO A 136 -9.94 5.85 -12.52
N GLN A 137 -10.19 6.34 -13.74
CA GLN A 137 -10.99 7.54 -13.95
C GLN A 137 -12.45 7.18 -13.71
N ASN A 138 -13.15 8.00 -12.93
CA ASN A 138 -14.61 8.02 -12.92
C ASN A 138 -15.11 9.03 -13.96
#